data_AF-A0A2V7IF26-F1
#
_entry.id   AF-A0A2V7IF26-F1
#
_cell.length_a   1.000
_cell.length_b   1.000
_cell.length_c   1.000
_cell.angle_alpha   90.00
_cell.angle_beta   90.00
_cell.angle_gamma   90.00
#
_symmetry.space_group_name_H-M   'P 1'
#
loop_
_entity.id
_entity.type
_entity.pdbx_description
1 polymer ?
#
loop_
_entity_poly.entity_id
_entity_poly.type
_entity_poly.pdbx_seq_one_letter_code
_entity_poly.pdbx_strand_id
1 'polypeptide(L)'
;MRRTYYALAMALLVVCSMPVGAQGKGPKKYAVTNDRALVVTREVLVKRGYEVVRVENGGRDVIVWYRAGNRGRGKGKGPPVRMVIHRTEDRVVFLQAPSAVLVDIDVKLKM
;
A
#
# COMPACT_ATOMS: atom_id res chain seq x y z
N MET A 1 -68.48 0.44 -13.63
CA MET A 1 -67.92 0.95 -12.35
C MET A 1 -66.45 0.57 -12.29
N ARG A 2 -65.57 1.56 -12.31
CA ARG A 2 -64.09 1.43 -12.34
C ARG A 2 -63.60 0.98 -10.95
N ARG A 3 -62.74 -0.05 -10.86
CA ARG A 3 -61.97 -0.35 -9.65
C ARG A 3 -60.49 -0.19 -9.94
N THR A 4 -59.91 0.68 -9.14
CA THR A 4 -58.67 1.42 -9.30
C THR A 4 -57.45 0.56 -8.96
N TYR A 5 -56.38 0.75 -9.74
CA TYR A 5 -55.07 0.13 -9.62
C TYR A 5 -54.27 0.72 -8.46
N TYR A 6 -53.95 -0.09 -7.45
CA TYR A 6 -52.88 0.12 -6.47
C TYR A 6 -52.49 -1.31 -6.00
N ALA A 7 -51.26 -1.74 -5.84
CA ALA A 7 -50.12 -1.02 -5.32
C ALA A 7 -48.83 -1.80 -5.59
N LEU A 8 -47.79 -1.04 -5.90
CA LEU A 8 -46.39 -1.24 -5.49
C LEU A 8 -45.65 -2.49 -5.99
N ALA A 9 -44.92 -2.25 -7.07
CA ALA A 9 -43.64 -2.84 -7.39
C ALA A 9 -42.72 -2.95 -6.15
N MET A 10 -42.47 -4.17 -5.67
CA MET A 10 -41.33 -4.47 -4.81
C MET A 10 -40.06 -4.50 -5.67
N ALA A 11 -39.43 -3.33 -5.84
CA ALA A 11 -38.07 -3.22 -6.33
C ALA A 11 -37.12 -3.78 -5.26
N LEU A 12 -36.56 -4.96 -5.52
CA LEU A 12 -35.58 -5.63 -4.68
C LEU A 12 -34.26 -4.83 -4.74
N LEU A 13 -33.98 -4.05 -3.69
CA LEU A 13 -32.74 -3.30 -3.51
C LEU A 13 -31.59 -4.28 -3.24
N VAL A 14 -30.88 -4.68 -4.30
CA VAL A 14 -29.57 -5.33 -4.21
C VAL A 14 -28.58 -4.27 -3.74
N VAL A 15 -28.28 -4.25 -2.45
CA VAL A 15 -27.18 -3.46 -1.91
C VAL A 15 -25.87 -4.07 -2.41
N CYS A 16 -25.33 -3.52 -3.50
CA CYS A 16 -23.96 -3.80 -3.92
C CYS A 16 -23.01 -3.29 -2.81
N SER A 17 -22.54 -4.19 -1.95
CA SER A 17 -21.39 -4.00 -1.09
C SER A 17 -20.13 -3.96 -1.97
N MET A 18 -19.95 -2.89 -2.74
CA MET A 18 -18.69 -2.68 -3.45
C MET A 18 -17.58 -2.43 -2.40
N PRO A 19 -16.45 -3.14 -2.46
CA PRO A 19 -15.30 -2.78 -1.65
C PRO A 19 -14.90 -1.38 -2.10
N VAL A 20 -14.87 -0.42 -1.16
CA VAL A 20 -14.26 0.89 -1.36
C VAL A 20 -12.78 0.63 -1.60
N GLY A 21 -12.43 0.41 -2.87
CA GLY A 21 -11.06 0.40 -3.33
C GLY A 21 -10.46 1.73 -2.93
N ALA A 22 -9.38 1.67 -2.14
CA ALA A 22 -8.61 2.83 -1.72
C ALA A 22 -8.45 3.79 -2.92
N GLN A 23 -9.12 4.94 -2.84
CA GLN A 23 -9.01 6.03 -3.81
C GLN A 23 -7.61 6.64 -3.65
N GLY A 24 -6.61 5.92 -4.15
CA GLY A 24 -5.21 6.26 -4.00
C GLY A 24 -4.81 7.25 -5.08
N LYS A 25 -4.43 8.47 -4.67
CA LYS A 25 -3.57 9.34 -5.48
C LYS A 25 -2.44 8.48 -6.07
N GLY A 26 -2.16 8.62 -7.36
CA GLY A 26 -1.12 7.87 -8.07
C GLY A 26 0.22 7.92 -7.33
N PRO A 27 1.15 7.00 -7.66
CA PRO A 27 2.33 6.79 -6.85
C PRO A 27 3.22 8.05 -6.87
N LYS A 28 3.67 8.47 -5.68
CA LYS A 28 4.44 9.71 -5.49
C LYS A 28 5.86 9.60 -6.07
N LYS A 29 6.36 10.70 -6.63
CA LYS A 29 7.70 10.83 -7.22
C LYS A 29 8.62 11.64 -6.29
N TYR A 30 9.85 11.19 -6.08
CA TYR A 30 10.82 11.80 -5.18
C TYR A 30 12.17 12.03 -5.88
N ALA A 31 12.78 13.22 -5.77
CA ALA A 31 14.12 13.50 -6.31
C ALA A 31 15.22 12.98 -5.38
N VAL A 32 15.33 11.66 -5.26
CA VAL A 32 16.34 10.99 -4.43
C VAL A 32 16.91 9.77 -5.14
N THR A 33 18.05 9.24 -4.68
CA THR A 33 18.63 8.01 -5.19
C THR A 33 17.92 6.76 -4.65
N ASN A 34 18.07 5.63 -5.34
CA ASN A 34 17.57 4.32 -4.88
C ASN A 34 18.15 3.94 -3.51
N ASP A 35 19.44 4.23 -3.27
CA ASP A 35 20.10 3.94 -1.99
C ASP A 35 19.46 4.71 -0.85
N ARG A 36 19.22 6.02 -1.03
CA ARG A 36 18.55 6.84 -0.02
C ARG A 36 17.12 6.37 0.22
N ALA A 37 16.38 6.07 -0.84
CA ALA A 37 15.03 5.53 -0.76
C ALA A 37 14.99 4.20 0.00
N LEU A 38 15.95 3.30 -0.23
CA LEU A 38 16.05 2.01 0.44
C LEU A 38 16.39 2.15 1.94
N VAL A 39 17.32 3.04 2.30
CA VAL A 39 17.66 3.31 3.70
C VAL A 39 16.44 3.82 4.46
N VAL A 40 15.78 4.85 3.94
CA VAL A 40 14.56 5.42 4.54
C VAL A 40 13.46 4.38 4.65
N THR A 41 13.28 3.56 3.62
CA THR A 41 12.33 2.44 3.63
C THR A 41 12.59 1.47 4.77
N ARG A 42 13.83 1.02 4.95
CA ARG A 42 14.20 0.06 5.99
C ARG A 42 13.93 0.65 7.38
N GLU A 43 14.32 1.90 7.60
CA GLU A 43 14.07 2.60 8.87
C GLU A 43 12.58 2.69 9.20
N VAL A 44 11.76 3.09 8.22
CA VAL A 44 10.30 3.19 8.41
C VAL A 44 9.69 1.83 8.70
N LEU A 45 10.07 0.80 7.95
CA LEU A 45 9.56 -0.56 8.14
C LEU A 45 9.89 -1.08 9.55
N VAL A 46 11.13 -0.93 9.99
CA VAL A 46 11.56 -1.35 11.35
C VAL A 46 10.81 -0.57 12.42
N LYS A 47 10.69 0.76 12.28
CA LYS A 47 9.95 1.62 13.22
C LYS A 47 8.48 1.21 13.33
N ARG A 48 7.87 0.75 12.24
CA ARG A 48 6.48 0.25 12.20
C ARG A 48 6.35 -1.21 12.69
N GLY A 49 7.45 -1.85 13.05
CA GLY A 49 7.49 -3.23 13.55
C GLY A 49 7.39 -4.27 12.44
N TYR A 50 7.82 -3.94 11.22
CA TYR A 50 8.05 -4.89 10.14
C TYR A 50 9.51 -5.34 10.13
N GLU A 51 9.74 -6.51 9.54
CA GLU A 51 11.06 -7.08 9.29
C GLU A 51 11.30 -7.14 7.79
N VAL A 52 12.42 -6.61 7.32
CA VAL A 52 12.86 -6.78 5.92
C VAL A 52 13.48 -8.16 5.79
N VAL A 53 12.90 -8.99 4.92
CA VAL A 53 13.28 -10.39 4.73
C VAL A 53 14.29 -10.54 3.60
N ARG A 54 14.11 -9.79 2.51
CA ARG A 54 14.97 -9.85 1.34
C ARG A 54 14.94 -8.52 0.60
N VAL A 55 16.07 -8.16 -0.01
CA VAL A 55 16.16 -7.07 -0.97
C VAL A 55 16.71 -7.65 -2.27
N GLU A 56 16.03 -7.42 -3.37
CA GLU A 56 16.47 -7.79 -4.71
C GLU A 56 16.72 -6.50 -5.50
N ASN A 57 17.88 -6.41 -6.12
CA ASN A 57 18.25 -5.25 -6.93
C ASN A 57 18.32 -5.67 -8.41
N GLY A 58 17.39 -5.18 -9.21
CA GLY A 58 17.25 -5.46 -10.65
C GLY A 58 17.68 -4.29 -11.54
N GLY A 59 18.55 -3.41 -11.05
CA GLY A 59 19.01 -2.23 -11.78
C GLY A 59 18.12 -1.01 -11.53
N ARG A 60 17.06 -0.83 -12.33
CA ARG A 60 16.10 0.29 -12.13
C ARG A 60 15.16 0.05 -10.96
N ASP A 61 14.86 -1.22 -10.68
CA ASP A 61 13.93 -1.62 -9.63
C ASP A 61 14.67 -2.24 -8.46
N VAL A 62 14.29 -1.81 -7.25
CA VAL A 62 14.67 -2.46 -6.00
C VAL A 62 13.41 -3.03 -5.37
N ILE A 63 13.35 -4.36 -5.25
CA ILE A 63 12.23 -5.07 -4.63
C ILE A 63 12.57 -5.33 -3.17
N VAL A 64 11.76 -4.79 -2.28
CA VAL A 64 11.88 -4.96 -0.83
C VAL A 64 10.81 -5.92 -0.37
N TRP A 65 11.22 -7.13 0.02
CA TRP A 65 10.36 -8.10 0.66
C TRP A 65 10.39 -7.89 2.17
N TYR A 66 9.23 -7.75 2.78
CA TYR A 66 9.10 -7.51 4.21
C TYR A 66 7.87 -8.24 4.77
N ARG A 67 7.85 -8.46 6.08
CA ARG A 67 6.72 -9.08 6.76
C ARG A 67 6.47 -8.43 8.11
N ALA A 68 5.29 -8.67 8.67
CA ALA A 68 5.00 -8.23 10.04
C ALA A 68 5.97 -8.88 11.03
N GLY A 69 6.53 -8.09 11.95
CA GLY A 69 7.27 -8.62 13.09
C GLY A 69 6.35 -9.30 14.09
N ASN A 70 6.93 -10.12 14.98
CA ASN A 70 6.14 -10.95 15.90
C ASN A 70 5.50 -10.12 17.06
N ARG A 71 5.89 -8.85 17.27
CA ARG A 71 5.37 -7.91 18.30
C ARG A 71 5.08 -8.55 19.68
N GLY A 72 5.81 -9.60 20.07
CA GLY A 72 5.57 -10.38 21.30
C GLY A 72 4.25 -11.18 21.34
N ARG A 73 3.54 -11.39 20.22
CA ARG A 73 2.19 -11.99 20.17
C ARG A 73 2.15 -13.47 19.78
N GLY A 74 3.29 -14.12 19.53
CA GLY A 74 3.39 -15.59 19.37
C GLY A 74 2.70 -16.21 18.14
N LYS A 75 1.83 -15.50 17.42
CA LYS A 75 1.05 -16.00 16.27
C LYS A 75 1.82 -16.06 14.94
N GLY A 76 3.15 -16.10 15.01
CA GLY A 76 4.02 -16.08 13.84
C GLY A 76 4.16 -14.69 13.20
N LYS A 77 5.13 -14.59 12.31
CA LYS A 77 5.37 -13.41 11.46
C LYS A 77 4.63 -13.68 10.16
N GLY A 78 3.56 -12.92 9.86
CA GLY A 78 2.69 -13.14 8.69
C GLY A 78 3.45 -13.28 7.35
N PRO A 79 2.76 -13.60 6.24
CA PRO A 79 3.44 -13.87 4.97
C PRO A 79 4.26 -12.66 4.51
N PRO A 80 5.43 -12.87 3.87
CA PRO A 80 6.16 -11.80 3.22
C PRO A 80 5.33 -11.14 2.12
N VAL A 81 5.36 -9.82 2.09
CA VAL A 81 4.81 -8.98 1.05
C VAL A 81 5.95 -8.18 0.41
N ARG A 82 5.72 -7.61 -0.77
CA ARG A 82 6.72 -6.83 -1.49
C ARG A 82 6.31 -5.38 -1.70
N MET A 83 7.30 -4.51 -1.74
CA MET A 83 7.20 -3.14 -2.23
C MET A 83 8.31 -2.95 -3.26
N VAL A 84 8.04 -2.16 -4.30
CA VAL A 84 9.02 -1.89 -5.36
C VAL A 84 9.39 -0.42 -5.33
N ILE A 85 10.68 -0.15 -5.25
CA ILE A 85 11.28 1.16 -5.43
C ILE A 85 11.70 1.23 -6.90
N HIS A 86 10.91 1.92 -7.71
CA HIS A 86 11.14 2.07 -9.14
C HIS A 86 11.87 3.39 -9.42
N ARG A 87 13.01 3.31 -10.10
CA ARG A 87 13.74 4.48 -10.57
C ARG A 87 13.29 4.88 -11.96
N THR A 88 12.68 6.06 -12.03
CA THR A 88 12.53 6.86 -13.24
C THR A 88 13.78 7.74 -13.42
N GLU A 89 13.93 8.42 -14.56
CA GLU A 89 15.12 9.21 -14.95
C GLU A 89 15.77 9.97 -13.78
N ASP A 90 15.03 10.90 -13.17
CA ASP A 90 15.47 11.76 -12.06
C ASP A 90 14.70 11.51 -10.75
N ARG A 91 13.76 10.55 -10.74
CA ARG A 91 12.83 10.32 -9.63
C ARG A 91 12.74 8.87 -9.20
N VAL A 92 12.44 8.68 -7.93
CA VAL A 92 12.04 7.40 -7.35
C VAL A 92 10.54 7.38 -7.10
N VAL A 93 9.94 6.23 -7.34
CA VAL A 93 8.52 5.96 -7.12
C VAL A 93 8.36 4.69 -6.30
N PHE A 94 7.47 4.71 -5.31
CA PHE A 94 7.15 3.52 -4.51
C PHE A 94 5.87 2.88 -5.02
N LEU A 95 5.97 1.64 -5.49
CA LEU A 95 4.87 0.82 -5.97
C LEU A 95 4.53 -0.27 -4.95
N GLN A 96 3.25 -0.61 -4.83
CA GLN A 96 2.75 -1.64 -3.89
C GLN A 96 3.07 -1.34 -2.42
N ALA A 97 3.39 -0.08 -2.11
CA ALA A 97 3.60 0.40 -0.75
C ALA A 97 2.26 0.55 -0.03
N PRO A 98 2.08 -0.02 1.18
CA PRO A 98 0.91 0.27 2.00
C PRO A 98 0.87 1.76 2.36
N SER A 99 -0.31 2.38 2.30
CA SER A 99 -0.47 3.82 2.52
C SER A 99 0.14 4.31 3.84
N ALA A 100 0.00 3.52 4.92
CA ALA A 100 0.56 3.86 6.23
C ALA A 100 2.10 3.92 6.24
N VAL A 101 2.77 3.07 5.46
CA VAL A 101 4.23 3.08 5.31
C VAL A 101 4.65 4.23 4.39
N LEU A 102 3.90 4.45 3.30
CA LEU A 102 4.19 5.50 2.33
C LEU A 102 4.10 6.91 2.95
N VAL A 103 3.19 7.15 3.89
CA VAL A 103 3.08 8.44 4.61
C VAL A 103 4.36 8.75 5.37
N ASP A 104 4.92 7.79 6.10
CA ASP A 104 6.14 8.00 6.87
C ASP A 104 7.37 8.17 5.97
N ILE A 105 7.42 7.44 4.86
CA ILE A 105 8.45 7.61 3.83
C ILE A 105 8.36 9.03 3.25
N ASP A 106 7.16 9.52 2.94
CA ASP A 106 6.94 10.86 2.39
C ASP A 106 7.45 11.96 3.34
N VAL A 107 7.19 11.82 4.65
CA VAL A 107 7.71 12.75 5.66
C VAL A 107 9.24 12.73 5.66
N LYS A 108 9.87 11.54 5.65
CA LYS A 108 11.33 11.41 5.72
C LYS A 108 12.07 11.82 4.45
N LEU A 109 11.44 11.77 3.28
CA LEU A 109 12.08 12.15 2.00
C LEU A 109 11.88 13.63 1.64
N LYS A 110 10.95 14.32 2.29
CA LYS A 110 10.70 15.76 2.12
C LYS A 110 11.49 16.64 3.09
N MET A 111 11.94 16.06 4.20
CA MET A 111 12.88 16.67 5.14
C MET A 111 14.30 16.57 4.59
#